data_AF-A0A935Z9U4-F1
#
_entry.id   AF-A0A935Z9U4-F1
#
_cell.length_a   1.000
_cell.length_b   1.000
_cell.length_c   1.000
_cell.angle_alpha   90.00
_cell.angle_beta   90.00
_cell.angle_gamma   90.00
#
_symmetry.space_group_name_H-M   'P 1'
#
loop_
_entity.id
_entity.type
_entity.pdbx_description
1 polymer ?
#
loop_
_entity_poly.entity_id
_entity_poly.type
_entity_poly.pdbx_seq_one_letter_code
_entity_poly.pdbx_strand_id
1 'polypeptide(L)'
;MKRAWIPVLAALSLFASGCKKQVPNDIIQKSITHVLRQDANIATAMCGVQAKGITGPSVTVKTRGNNSTGVAHVKGSSLFAQGGIKTCEGDLEFAYSYTARTTGPSRNRRTVTTWYLNHLKLVAVQTPGVTLKGPVDEDVNDDDDDDGK
;
A
#
# COMPACT_ATOMS: atom_id res chain seq x y z
N MET A 1 -47.13 -41.38 29.18
CA MET A 1 -46.70 -42.30 28.11
C MET A 1 -45.61 -41.62 27.28
N LYS A 2 -44.50 -42.34 27.06
CA LYS A 2 -43.49 -42.28 25.98
C LYS A 2 -42.83 -40.94 25.58
N ARG A 3 -41.52 -40.92 25.88
CA ARG A 3 -40.39 -40.14 25.36
C ARG A 3 -40.45 -39.79 23.87
N ALA A 4 -39.88 -38.64 23.50
CA ALA A 4 -38.78 -38.57 22.52
C ALA A 4 -38.07 -37.22 22.61
N TRP A 5 -36.74 -37.26 22.81
CA TRP A 5 -35.83 -36.15 22.60
C TRP A 5 -35.61 -35.93 21.10
N ILE A 6 -35.55 -34.68 20.65
CA ILE A 6 -34.85 -34.31 19.42
C ILE A 6 -33.79 -33.28 19.80
N PRO A 7 -32.50 -33.64 19.80
CA PRO A 7 -31.44 -32.64 19.86
C PRO A 7 -31.46 -31.87 18.54
N VAL A 8 -31.79 -30.58 18.58
CA VAL A 8 -31.56 -29.70 17.43
C VAL A 8 -30.05 -29.45 17.36
N LEU A 9 -29.36 -30.41 16.75
CA LEU A 9 -28.07 -30.24 16.11
C LEU A 9 -28.27 -29.25 14.95
N ALA A 10 -28.19 -27.95 15.26
CA ALA A 10 -27.95 -26.92 14.26
C ALA A 10 -26.46 -26.97 13.88
N ALA A 11 -26.07 -28.05 13.22
CA ALA A 11 -24.81 -28.15 12.51
C ALA A 11 -25.06 -27.79 11.04
N LEU A 12 -24.10 -27.06 10.47
CA LEU A 12 -23.93 -26.72 9.05
C LEU A 12 -24.79 -25.58 8.47
N SER A 13 -24.19 -24.39 8.49
CA SER A 13 -23.86 -23.74 7.21
C SER A 13 -22.54 -22.98 7.34
N LEU A 14 -21.46 -23.75 7.21
CA LEU A 14 -20.20 -23.27 6.64
C LEU A 14 -20.48 -22.85 5.18
N PHE A 15 -21.12 -21.70 5.00
CA PHE A 15 -21.03 -20.95 3.78
C PHE A 15 -20.39 -19.62 4.15
N ALA A 16 -19.06 -19.68 4.28
CA ALA A 16 -18.18 -18.55 4.12
C ALA A 16 -18.29 -18.05 2.67
N SER A 17 -19.45 -17.53 2.29
CA SER A 17 -19.62 -16.73 1.09
C SER A 17 -18.98 -15.38 1.34
N GLY A 18 -17.71 -15.27 0.97
CA GLY A 18 -17.19 -14.02 0.44
C GLY A 18 -16.85 -12.90 1.41
N CYS A 19 -16.56 -13.18 2.69
CA CYS A 19 -15.82 -12.21 3.51
C CYS A 19 -14.41 -12.04 2.92
N LYS A 20 -14.27 -11.14 1.95
CA LYS A 20 -12.99 -10.72 1.38
C LYS A 20 -12.11 -10.30 2.55
N LYS A 21 -11.07 -11.09 2.84
CA LYS A 21 -10.09 -10.74 3.88
C LYS A 21 -9.52 -9.36 3.52
N GLN A 22 -9.67 -8.43 4.44
CA GLN A 22 -9.18 -7.08 4.29
C GLN A 22 -7.88 -6.94 5.07
N VAL A 23 -6.90 -6.26 4.48
CA VAL A 23 -5.63 -5.99 5.14
C VAL A 23 -5.85 -5.14 6.41
N PRO A 24 -5.29 -5.55 7.56
CA PRO A 24 -5.30 -4.76 8.79
C PRO A 24 -4.58 -3.42 8.64
N ASN A 25 -5.08 -2.37 9.32
CA ASN A 25 -4.48 -1.02 9.27
C ASN A 25 -3.05 -0.99 9.80
N ASP A 26 -2.73 -1.78 10.81
CA ASP A 26 -1.38 -1.84 11.38
C ASP A 26 -0.37 -2.39 10.39
N ILE A 27 -0.77 -3.35 9.53
CA ILE A 27 0.06 -3.87 8.45
C ILE A 27 0.28 -2.79 7.39
N ILE A 28 -0.76 -2.07 7.00
CA ILE A 28 -0.64 -0.95 6.05
C ILE A 28 0.35 0.09 6.60
N GLN A 29 0.11 0.56 7.83
CA GLN A 29 0.93 1.59 8.46
C GLN A 29 2.39 1.17 8.58
N LYS A 30 2.67 -0.03 9.08
CA LYS A 30 4.04 -0.53 9.26
C LYS A 30 4.76 -0.74 7.94
N SER A 31 4.12 -1.40 6.99
CA SER A 31 4.76 -1.71 5.70
C SER A 31 4.99 -0.46 4.86
N ILE A 32 4.00 0.44 4.74
CA ILE A 32 4.18 1.72 4.04
C ILE A 32 5.25 2.57 4.74
N THR A 33 5.21 2.68 6.07
CA THR A 33 6.26 3.40 6.83
C THR A 33 7.65 2.85 6.56
N HIS A 34 7.79 1.52 6.51
CA HIS A 34 9.06 0.87 6.23
C HIS A 34 9.56 1.20 4.83
N VAL A 35 8.70 1.07 3.81
CA VAL A 35 9.03 1.38 2.41
C VAL A 35 9.44 2.85 2.28
N LEU A 36 8.66 3.79 2.82
CA LEU A 36 8.93 5.22 2.67
C LEU A 36 10.24 5.69 3.30
N ARG A 37 10.71 5.01 4.34
CA ARG A 37 12.02 5.32 4.94
C ARG A 37 13.19 4.97 4.02
N GLN A 38 12.98 4.07 3.07
CA GLN A 38 14.01 3.52 2.20
C GLN A 38 13.82 3.93 0.73
N ASP A 39 12.61 4.32 0.34
CA ASP A 39 12.28 4.70 -1.03
C ASP A 39 12.64 6.16 -1.30
N ALA A 40 13.81 6.35 -1.90
CA ALA A 40 14.31 7.65 -2.32
C ALA A 40 13.48 8.27 -3.45
N ASN A 41 12.85 7.46 -4.31
CA ASN A 41 12.10 7.96 -5.47
C ASN A 41 10.77 8.57 -5.03
N ILE A 42 10.00 7.83 -4.22
CA ILE A 42 8.74 8.34 -3.67
C ILE A 42 9.02 9.54 -2.77
N ALA A 43 10.05 9.47 -1.92
CA ALA A 43 10.43 10.60 -1.07
C ALA A 43 10.79 11.83 -1.89
N THR A 44 11.64 11.70 -2.90
CA THR A 44 12.03 12.83 -3.76
C THR A 44 10.83 13.43 -4.48
N ALA A 45 9.95 12.60 -5.03
CA ALA A 45 8.74 13.04 -5.71
C ALA A 45 7.74 13.74 -4.78
N MET A 46 7.58 13.25 -3.54
CA MET A 46 6.72 13.88 -2.54
C MET A 46 7.30 15.18 -1.99
N CYS A 47 8.60 15.23 -1.71
CA CYS A 47 9.24 16.36 -1.06
C CYS A 47 9.64 17.47 -2.06
N GLY A 48 9.73 17.17 -3.36
CA GLY A 48 10.21 18.10 -4.40
C GLY A 48 11.71 18.41 -4.33
N VAL A 49 12.46 17.67 -3.51
CA VAL A 49 13.91 17.78 -3.33
C VAL A 49 14.49 16.38 -3.27
N GLN A 50 15.76 16.21 -3.68
CA GLN A 50 16.44 14.92 -3.58
C GLN A 50 16.45 14.47 -2.12
N ALA A 51 15.78 13.36 -1.83
CA ALA A 51 15.65 12.77 -0.50
C ALA A 51 15.95 11.28 -0.56
N LYS A 52 16.62 10.73 0.45
CA LYS A 52 16.90 9.29 0.54
C LYS A 52 15.72 8.47 1.08
N GLY A 53 14.68 9.16 1.57
CA GLY A 53 13.52 8.56 2.19
C GLY A 53 12.72 9.60 2.98
N ILE A 54 11.73 9.14 3.74
CA ILE A 54 10.88 9.96 4.61
C ILE A 54 11.13 9.59 6.08
N THR A 55 11.44 10.58 6.91
CA THR A 55 11.49 10.45 8.37
C THR A 55 10.15 10.79 9.01
N GLY A 56 9.83 10.08 10.11
CA GLY A 56 8.58 10.23 10.85
C GLY A 56 7.29 10.13 10.02
N PRO A 57 7.15 9.18 9.06
CA PRO A 57 5.95 9.12 8.24
C PRO A 57 4.73 8.75 9.10
N SER A 58 3.68 9.56 9.01
CA SER A 58 2.34 9.29 9.48
C SER A 58 1.51 8.76 8.32
N VAL A 59 0.93 7.57 8.48
CA VAL A 59 0.17 6.88 7.43
C VAL A 59 -1.30 6.76 7.87
N THR A 60 -2.20 7.37 7.12
CA THR A 60 -3.64 7.35 7.37
C THR A 60 -4.38 6.82 6.15
N VAL A 61 -5.13 5.74 6.28
CA VAL A 61 -5.89 5.16 5.16
C VAL A 61 -7.08 6.07 4.83
N LYS A 62 -7.07 6.71 3.65
CA LYS A 62 -8.16 7.57 3.15
C LYS A 62 -9.30 6.75 2.58
N THR A 63 -8.98 5.83 1.69
CA THR A 63 -9.98 4.98 1.02
C THR A 63 -9.53 3.54 1.04
N ARG A 64 -10.51 2.64 1.25
CA ARG A 64 -10.31 1.19 1.15
C ARG A 64 -11.05 0.71 -0.09
N GLY A 65 -10.29 0.15 -1.03
CA GLY A 65 -10.81 -0.49 -2.22
C GLY A 65 -11.16 -1.96 -1.96
N ASN A 66 -11.69 -2.59 -3.01
CA ASN A 66 -11.92 -4.02 -3.03
C ASN A 66 -10.59 -4.78 -3.07
N ASN A 67 -10.56 -6.01 -2.53
CA ASN A 67 -9.40 -6.91 -2.61
C ASN A 67 -8.12 -6.35 -1.95
N SER A 68 -8.24 -5.64 -0.83
CA SER A 68 -7.10 -5.08 -0.08
C SER A 68 -6.25 -4.08 -0.87
N THR A 69 -6.90 -3.34 -1.76
CA THR A 69 -6.35 -2.11 -2.34
C THR A 69 -6.87 -0.89 -1.60
N GLY A 70 -6.29 0.28 -1.86
CA GLY A 70 -6.77 1.53 -1.31
C GLY A 70 -5.78 2.67 -1.48
N VAL A 71 -6.14 3.82 -0.94
CA VAL A 71 -5.27 5.00 -0.91
C VAL A 71 -4.99 5.38 0.53
N ALA A 72 -3.71 5.52 0.86
CA ALA A 72 -3.25 6.03 2.14
C ALA A 72 -2.66 7.43 1.96
N HIS A 73 -3.11 8.35 2.80
CA HIS A 73 -2.46 9.63 2.97
C HIS A 73 -1.23 9.48 3.83
N VAL A 74 -0.15 10.11 3.40
CA VAL A 74 1.14 10.04 4.05
C VAL A 74 1.68 11.44 4.23
N LYS A 75 2.17 11.71 5.45
CA LYS A 75 2.87 12.93 5.80
C LYS A 75 4.14 12.61 6.55
N GLY A 76 5.23 13.28 6.23
CA GLY A 76 6.48 13.18 6.97
C GLY A 76 7.46 14.26 6.55
N SER A 77 8.74 14.02 6.77
CA SER A 77 9.79 14.94 6.37
C SER A 77 10.89 14.23 5.58
N SER A 78 11.61 14.96 4.73
CA SER A 78 12.68 14.41 3.92
C SER A 78 13.85 13.91 4.77
N LEU A 79 14.33 12.70 4.52
CA LEU A 79 15.54 12.15 5.12
C LEU A 79 16.76 12.49 4.25
N PHE A 80 17.75 13.17 4.84
CA PHE A 80 19.00 13.57 4.17
C PHE A 80 18.80 14.34 2.86
N ALA A 81 17.92 15.35 2.86
CA ALA A 81 17.72 16.19 1.68
C ALA A 81 18.76 17.31 1.54
N GLN A 82 19.22 17.52 0.30
CA GLN A 82 19.95 18.73 -0.05
C GLN A 82 18.99 19.92 0.00
N GLY A 83 19.37 20.99 0.72
CA GLY A 83 18.52 22.18 0.92
C GLY A 83 17.66 22.15 2.19
N GLY A 84 17.87 21.17 3.08
CA GLY A 84 17.27 21.13 4.43
C GLY A 84 16.07 20.19 4.55
N ILE A 85 15.48 20.14 5.75
CA ILE A 85 14.31 19.30 6.02
C ILE A 85 13.08 19.94 5.37
N LYS A 86 12.49 19.26 4.38
CA LYS A 86 11.21 19.63 3.78
C LYS A 86 10.10 18.73 4.31
N THR A 87 8.92 19.31 4.51
CA THR A 87 7.70 18.54 4.73
C THR A 87 7.30 17.85 3.43
N CYS A 88 6.92 16.59 3.51
CA CYS A 88 6.54 15.77 2.38
C CYS A 88 5.15 15.22 2.66
N GLU A 89 4.21 15.49 1.77
CA GLU A 89 2.82 15.14 1.93
C GLU A 89 2.25 14.66 0.59
N GLY A 90 1.49 13.57 0.63
CA GLY A 90 0.98 12.94 -0.58
C GLY A 90 0.11 11.74 -0.30
N ASP A 91 -0.52 11.26 -1.36
CA ASP A 91 -1.40 10.11 -1.33
C ASP A 91 -0.74 8.96 -2.09
N LEU A 92 -0.72 7.79 -1.45
CA LEU A 92 -0.15 6.57 -1.99
C LEU A 92 -1.27 5.55 -2.22
N GLU A 93 -1.38 5.06 -3.44
CA GLU A 93 -2.18 3.88 -3.73
C GLU A 93 -1.39 2.63 -3.34
N PHE A 94 -2.03 1.75 -2.59
CA PHE A 94 -1.48 0.47 -2.16
C PHE A 94 -2.34 -0.70 -2.63
N ALA A 95 -1.70 -1.83 -2.89
CA ALA A 95 -2.37 -3.10 -3.15
C ALA A 95 -1.66 -4.25 -2.43
N TYR A 96 -2.43 -5.07 -1.72
CA TYR A 96 -1.91 -6.25 -1.02
C TYR A 96 -2.44 -7.56 -1.60
N SER A 97 -1.59 -8.57 -1.60
CA SER A 97 -2.01 -9.97 -1.69
C SER A 97 -1.85 -10.64 -0.33
N TYR A 98 -2.49 -11.78 -0.14
CA TYR A 98 -2.27 -12.59 1.05
C TYR A 98 -2.19 -14.07 0.72
N THR A 99 -1.43 -14.78 1.53
CA THR A 99 -1.49 -16.24 1.62
C THR A 99 -1.95 -16.62 3.02
N ALA A 100 -2.79 -17.65 3.12
CA ALA A 100 -3.25 -18.15 4.41
C ALA A 100 -2.85 -19.63 4.52
N ARG A 101 -2.05 -19.95 5.53
CA ARG A 101 -1.67 -21.32 5.84
C ARG A 101 -2.32 -21.73 7.15
N THR A 102 -3.11 -22.79 7.10
CA THR A 102 -3.75 -23.38 8.27
C THR A 102 -3.00 -24.66 8.65
N THR A 103 -2.56 -24.75 9.90
CA THR A 103 -1.83 -25.91 10.43
C THR A 103 -2.48 -26.42 11.71
N GLY A 104 -2.31 -27.73 11.97
CA GLY A 104 -2.77 -28.38 13.20
C GLY A 104 -4.10 -29.13 13.07
N PRO A 105 -4.34 -30.10 13.96
CA PRO A 105 -5.59 -30.85 14.02
C PRO A 105 -6.76 -29.94 14.41
N SER A 106 -8.00 -30.35 14.09
CA SER A 106 -9.20 -29.52 14.22
C SER A 106 -9.39 -28.80 15.56
N ARG A 107 -8.90 -29.36 16.68
CA ARG A 107 -8.98 -28.74 18.02
C ARG A 107 -7.94 -27.63 18.27
N ASN A 108 -6.79 -27.68 17.59
CA ASN A 108 -5.66 -26.74 17.74
C ASN A 108 -5.32 -26.07 16.39
N ARG A 109 -6.33 -25.84 15.56
CA ARG A 109 -6.15 -25.30 14.21
C ARG A 109 -5.68 -23.84 14.30
N ARG A 110 -4.46 -23.56 13.85
CA ARG A 110 -3.90 -22.21 13.75
C ARG A 110 -3.90 -21.77 12.29
N THR A 111 -4.43 -20.59 12.00
CA THR A 111 -4.34 -20.00 10.66
C THR A 111 -3.40 -18.81 10.71
N VAL A 112 -2.31 -18.88 9.95
CA VAL A 112 -1.37 -17.78 9.76
C VAL A 112 -1.70 -17.13 8.42
N THR A 113 -1.94 -15.81 8.42
CA THR A 113 -2.15 -15.03 7.20
C THR A 113 -0.94 -14.14 7.00
N THR A 114 -0.25 -14.32 5.89
CA THR A 114 0.88 -13.48 5.48
C THR A 114 0.39 -12.51 4.42
N TRP A 115 0.66 -11.23 4.61
CA TRP A 115 0.30 -10.16 3.69
C TRP A 115 1.55 -9.69 2.94
N TYR A 116 1.41 -9.49 1.64
CA TYR A 116 2.48 -9.00 0.76
C TYR A 116 2.01 -7.70 0.12
N LEU A 117 2.82 -6.65 0.27
CA LEU A 117 2.61 -5.39 -0.44
C LEU A 117 3.06 -5.59 -1.88
N ASN A 118 2.10 -5.68 -2.81
CA ASN A 118 2.40 -5.92 -4.22
C ASN A 118 2.75 -4.64 -4.96
N HIS A 119 2.06 -3.55 -4.63
CA HIS A 119 2.18 -2.28 -5.32
C HIS A 119 2.02 -1.13 -4.33
N LEU A 120 2.88 -0.14 -4.46
CA LEU A 120 2.81 1.14 -3.78
C LEU A 120 3.17 2.23 -4.78
N LYS A 121 2.24 3.15 -5.06
CA LYS A 121 2.43 4.22 -6.05
C LYS A 121 1.98 5.56 -5.49
N LEU A 122 2.78 6.58 -5.74
CA LEU A 122 2.40 7.97 -5.48
C LEU A 122 1.35 8.42 -6.50
N VAL A 123 0.16 8.75 -6.02
CA VAL A 123 -0.98 9.17 -6.86
C VAL A 123 -1.26 10.66 -6.79
N ALA A 124 -0.92 11.31 -5.67
CA ALA A 124 -1.01 12.75 -5.55
C ALA A 124 0.09 13.28 -4.63
N VAL A 125 0.62 14.46 -4.96
CA VAL A 125 1.50 15.23 -4.07
C VAL A 125 0.69 16.38 -3.52
N GLN A 126 0.70 16.52 -2.20
CA GLN A 126 0.01 17.56 -1.46
C GLN A 126 1.00 18.57 -0.83
N THR A 127 2.31 18.35 -1.01
CA THR A 127 3.36 19.29 -0.60
C THR A 127 3.23 20.60 -1.37
N PRO A 128 3.10 21.76 -0.69
CA PRO A 128 3.00 23.05 -1.35
C PRO A 128 4.21 23.33 -2.25
N GLY A 129 3.96 23.74 -3.50
CA GLY A 129 5.01 24.09 -4.46
C GLY A 129 5.69 22.91 -5.16
N VAL A 130 5.24 21.67 -4.92
CA VAL A 130 5.75 20.48 -5.59
C VAL A 130 4.72 19.98 -6.58
N THR A 131 5.02 20.09 -7.87
CA THR A 131 4.24 19.44 -8.93
C THR A 131 4.85 18.08 -9.23
N LEU A 132 4.00 17.06 -9.33
CA LEU A 132 4.39 15.80 -9.94
C LEU A 132 4.79 16.11 -11.38
N LYS A 133 6.08 16.01 -11.69
CA LYS A 133 6.49 15.95 -13.10
C LYS A 133 5.79 14.72 -13.69
N GLY A 134 4.90 14.96 -14.65
CA GLY A 134 4.30 13.89 -15.45
C GLY A 134 5.39 13.06 -16.13
N PRO A 135 5.02 11.94 -16.79
CA PRO A 135 5.98 11.23 -17.62
C PRO A 135 6.65 12.26 -18.53
N VAL A 136 7.98 12.28 -18.48
CA VAL A 136 8.80 13.08 -19.39
C VAL A 136 8.41 12.58 -20.77
N ASP A 137 7.72 13.40 -21.55
CA ASP A 137 7.54 13.15 -22.97
C ASP A 137 8.93 12.89 -23.53
N GLU A 138 9.11 11.72 -24.14
CA GLU A 138 10.36 11.28 -24.72
C GLU A 138 10.87 12.39 -25.64
N ASP A 139 12.12 12.81 -25.42
CA ASP A 139 12.86 13.65 -26.35
C ASP A 139 12.73 13.04 -27.75
N VAL A 140 11.99 13.72 -28.62
CA VAL A 140 12.12 13.51 -30.06
C VAL A 140 13.51 14.05 -30.39
N ASN A 141 14.50 13.17 -30.40
CA ASN A 141 15.72 13.35 -31.19
C ASN A 141 15.26 13.48 -32.65
N ASP A 142 15.03 14.72 -33.10
CA ASP A 142 15.22 15.03 -34.51
C ASP A 142 16.72 15.15 -34.72
N ASP A 143 17.33 14.00 -35.01
CA ASP A 143 18.59 13.93 -35.74
C ASP A 143 18.34 14.60 -37.11
N ASP A 144 18.70 15.88 -37.22
CA ASP A 144 18.82 16.56 -38.51
C ASP A 144 20.04 15.96 -39.26
N ASP A 145 19.78 14.85 -39.96
CA ASP A 145 20.61 14.36 -41.05
C ASP A 145 20.58 15.38 -42.21
N ASP A 146 21.49 16.36 -42.18
CA ASP A 146 21.79 17.24 -43.31
C ASP A 146 22.68 16.51 -44.33
N ASP A 147 22.06 15.59 -45.09
CA ASP A 147 22.63 15.00 -46.29
C ASP A 147 22.23 15.82 -47.54
N GLY A 148 23.16 16.66 -47.98
CA GLY A 148 23.58 16.74 -49.38
C GLY A 148 22.63 17.38 -50.41
N LYS A 149 22.98 18.60 -50.85
CA LYS A 149 22.93 18.97 -52.27
C LYS A 149 23.93 20.05 -52.67
#